data_AF-A0A971WJN4-F1
#
_entry.id   AF-A0A971WJN4-F1
#
_cell.length_a   1.000
_cell.length_b   1.000
_cell.length_c   1.000
_cell.angle_alpha   90.00
_cell.angle_beta   90.00
_cell.angle_gamma   90.00
#
_symmetry.space_group_name_H-M   'P 1'
#
loop_
_entity.id
_entity.type
_entity.pdbx_description
1 polymer ?
#
loop_
_entity_poly.entity_id
_entity_poly.type
_entity_poly.pdbx_seq_one_letter_code
_entity_poly.pdbx_strand_id
1 'polypeptide(L)'
;LYEEDEYGVREELVDHAFQFLPEETLRSLAQRFWENAENIDKTVKDNQYDARHSLFAVESLARQLHDAPLFERAALATWPDLSSKTCLDIAEVYLEAQEPEKALDWIKKVPPEMALEDYKRDKLLLDIYRKTNNQEKLAEVAQRIFRQHKDVDNLEELLSIIGEDQREKVIAETSQEIMANPSSFYYDISFLLDTNQVDLAQKYVLENEDTLNGDQYGLMLTLAQRFEKENRFLVSTIIYRELLESILRRAQSKYYKYGVRYLKKLEKLAPQVSDWQGVLPHELYFKKIAETHARKKSFWDKYEREGQK
;
A
#
# COMPACT_ATOMS: atom_id res chain seq x y z
N LEU A 1 -35.67 1.27 -10.40
CA LEU A 1 -34.43 1.46 -9.62
C LEU A 1 -33.27 1.71 -10.57
N TYR A 2 -33.05 0.84 -11.57
CA TYR A 2 -32.01 1.01 -12.58
C TYR A 2 -32.46 1.68 -13.89
N GLU A 3 -33.76 1.75 -14.18
CA GLU A 3 -34.27 2.59 -15.28
C GLU A 3 -34.03 4.08 -14.94
N GLU A 4 -33.31 4.78 -15.80
CA GLU A 4 -32.90 6.19 -15.66
C GLU A 4 -31.96 6.49 -14.47
N ASP A 5 -30.96 5.65 -14.22
CA ASP A 5 -29.85 5.94 -13.29
C ASP A 5 -28.57 6.35 -14.03
N GLU A 6 -28.60 7.49 -14.73
CA GLU A 6 -27.47 8.00 -15.54
C GLU A 6 -26.19 8.27 -14.73
N TYR A 7 -26.26 8.29 -13.39
CA TYR A 7 -25.16 8.64 -12.50
C TYR A 7 -24.83 7.58 -11.43
N GLY A 8 -25.47 6.40 -11.46
CA GLY A 8 -25.22 5.29 -10.52
C GLY A 8 -25.63 5.57 -9.06
N VAL A 9 -26.44 6.59 -8.82
CA VAL A 9 -26.79 7.05 -7.46
C VAL A 9 -27.83 6.12 -6.83
N ARG A 10 -28.58 5.37 -7.64
CA ARG A 10 -29.60 4.43 -7.15
C ARG A 10 -29.04 3.03 -6.93
N GLU A 11 -27.82 2.75 -7.40
CA GLU A 11 -27.09 1.51 -7.10
C GLU A 11 -26.75 1.41 -5.60
N GLU A 12 -26.35 2.53 -4.98
CA GLU A 12 -26.06 2.60 -3.54
C GLU A 12 -27.27 2.23 -2.66
N LEU A 13 -28.50 2.40 -3.16
CA LEU A 13 -29.71 1.99 -2.44
C LEU A 13 -29.84 0.46 -2.37
N VAL A 14 -29.34 -0.25 -3.39
CA VAL A 14 -29.33 -1.72 -3.41
C VAL A 14 -28.26 -2.24 -2.47
N ASP A 15 -27.08 -1.61 -2.42
CA ASP A 15 -25.96 -1.99 -1.53
C ASP A 15 -26.27 -1.87 -0.03
N HIS A 16 -27.32 -1.12 0.32
CA HIS A 16 -27.76 -0.93 1.69
C HIS A 16 -29.20 -1.40 1.94
N ALA A 17 -29.77 -2.19 1.01
CA ALA A 17 -31.16 -2.63 1.08
C ALA A 17 -31.49 -3.39 2.38
N PHE A 18 -30.56 -4.18 2.93
CA PHE A 18 -30.75 -4.90 4.20
C PHE A 18 -31.03 -3.99 5.40
N GLN A 19 -30.60 -2.72 5.36
CA GLN A 19 -30.88 -1.77 6.43
C GLN A 19 -32.35 -1.33 6.48
N PHE A 20 -33.08 -1.48 5.37
CA PHE A 20 -34.42 -0.92 5.20
C PHE A 20 -35.49 -1.96 4.88
N LEU A 21 -35.09 -3.13 4.36
CA LEU A 21 -36.00 -4.16 3.87
C LEU A 21 -35.79 -5.48 4.61
N PRO A 22 -36.89 -6.23 4.90
CA PRO A 22 -36.78 -7.54 5.52
C PRO A 22 -36.22 -8.57 4.53
N GLU A 23 -35.63 -9.65 5.07
CA GLU A 23 -34.95 -10.70 4.29
C GLU A 23 -35.80 -11.27 3.15
N GLU A 24 -37.08 -11.56 3.39
CA GLU A 24 -38.00 -12.08 2.37
C GLU A 24 -38.16 -11.12 1.17
N THR A 25 -38.14 -9.81 1.44
CA THR A 25 -38.22 -8.78 0.39
C THR A 25 -36.92 -8.71 -0.40
N LEU A 26 -35.76 -8.85 0.27
CA LEU A 26 -34.47 -8.90 -0.41
C LEU A 26 -34.34 -10.12 -1.31
N ARG A 27 -34.79 -11.31 -0.85
CA ARG A 27 -34.82 -12.53 -1.66
C ARG A 27 -35.73 -12.38 -2.89
N SER A 28 -36.90 -11.79 -2.70
CA SER A 28 -37.83 -11.49 -3.80
C SER A 28 -37.23 -10.49 -4.78
N LEU A 29 -36.50 -9.49 -4.29
CA LEU A 29 -35.84 -8.49 -5.12
C LEU A 29 -34.68 -9.10 -5.94
N ALA A 30 -33.86 -9.95 -5.31
CA ALA A 30 -32.80 -10.69 -6.00
C ALA A 30 -33.37 -11.59 -7.11
N GLN A 31 -34.48 -12.28 -6.84
CA GLN A 31 -35.17 -13.07 -7.86
C GLN A 31 -35.66 -12.20 -9.04
N ARG A 32 -36.26 -11.04 -8.77
CA ARG A 32 -36.73 -10.13 -9.82
C ARG A 32 -35.59 -9.60 -10.69
N PHE A 33 -34.44 -9.27 -10.08
CA PHE A 33 -33.26 -8.86 -10.82
C PHE A 33 -32.68 -10.00 -11.67
N TRP A 34 -32.70 -11.22 -11.14
CA TRP A 34 -32.29 -12.41 -11.89
C TRP A 34 -33.20 -12.65 -13.12
N GLU A 35 -34.51 -12.65 -12.92
CA GLU A 35 -35.50 -12.81 -14.00
C GLU A 35 -35.36 -11.70 -15.05
N ASN A 36 -35.07 -10.46 -14.62
CA ASN A 36 -34.79 -9.37 -15.55
C ASN A 36 -33.56 -9.67 -16.42
N ALA A 37 -32.46 -10.11 -15.80
CA ALA A 37 -31.23 -10.46 -16.52
C ALA A 37 -31.40 -11.61 -17.53
N GLU A 38 -32.33 -12.54 -17.26
CA GLU A 38 -32.66 -13.64 -18.18
C GLU A 38 -33.56 -13.20 -19.34
N ASN A 39 -34.50 -12.28 -19.09
CA ASN A 39 -35.48 -11.82 -20.07
C ASN A 39 -34.94 -10.73 -21.02
N ILE A 40 -33.82 -10.08 -20.69
CA ILE A 40 -33.17 -9.10 -21.56
C ILE A 40 -32.58 -9.77 -22.81
N ASP A 41 -32.88 -9.23 -23.99
CA ASP A 41 -32.29 -9.69 -25.24
C ASP A 41 -30.82 -9.28 -25.36
N LYS A 42 -29.93 -10.23 -25.06
CA LYS A 42 -28.47 -10.08 -25.05
C LYS A 42 -27.86 -10.00 -26.46
N THR A 43 -28.64 -10.13 -27.53
CA THR A 43 -28.14 -9.97 -28.91
C THR A 43 -27.86 -8.51 -29.26
N VAL A 44 -28.48 -7.57 -28.53
CA VAL A 44 -28.22 -6.13 -28.62
C VAL A 44 -27.12 -5.75 -27.63
N LYS A 45 -26.10 -5.02 -28.09
CA LYS A 45 -24.91 -4.70 -27.30
C LYS A 45 -25.21 -3.88 -26.04
N ASP A 46 -26.12 -2.91 -26.12
CA ASP A 46 -26.50 -2.07 -24.98
C ASP A 46 -27.25 -2.88 -23.92
N ASN A 47 -28.11 -3.82 -24.35
CA ASN A 47 -28.82 -4.74 -23.46
C ASN A 47 -27.89 -5.72 -22.72
N GLN A 48 -26.69 -6.02 -23.24
CA GLN A 48 -25.72 -6.84 -22.52
C GLN A 48 -25.22 -6.16 -21.25
N TYR A 49 -25.13 -4.82 -21.28
CA TYR A 49 -24.75 -4.03 -20.11
C TYR A 49 -25.87 -4.04 -19.07
N ASP A 50 -27.12 -3.85 -19.47
CA ASP A 50 -28.28 -3.89 -18.57
C ASP A 50 -28.49 -5.26 -17.91
N ALA A 51 -28.22 -6.34 -18.67
CA ALA A 51 -28.25 -7.69 -18.13
C ALA A 51 -27.17 -7.93 -17.07
N ARG A 52 -25.94 -7.41 -17.30
CA ARG A 52 -24.85 -7.48 -16.31
C ARG A 52 -25.17 -6.65 -15.07
N HIS A 53 -25.71 -5.46 -15.24
CA HIS A 53 -26.16 -4.62 -14.13
C HIS A 53 -27.20 -5.27 -13.25
N SER A 54 -28.17 -5.93 -13.86
CA SER A 54 -29.16 -6.70 -13.12
C SER A 54 -28.49 -7.83 -12.31
N LEU A 55 -27.45 -8.48 -12.84
CA LEU A 55 -26.69 -9.49 -12.10
C LEU A 55 -25.82 -8.91 -10.99
N PHE A 56 -25.22 -7.72 -11.16
CA PHE A 56 -24.51 -7.03 -10.08
C PHE A 56 -25.44 -6.69 -8.91
N ALA A 57 -26.68 -6.30 -9.20
CA ALA A 57 -27.69 -6.11 -8.16
C ALA A 57 -27.96 -7.42 -7.40
N VAL A 58 -27.99 -8.57 -8.09
CA VAL A 58 -28.11 -9.88 -7.43
C VAL A 58 -26.87 -10.19 -6.58
N GLU A 59 -25.66 -9.94 -7.09
CA GLU A 59 -24.41 -10.14 -6.33
C GLU A 59 -24.42 -9.33 -5.03
N SER A 60 -24.78 -8.05 -5.09
CA SER A 60 -24.89 -7.18 -3.91
C SER A 60 -25.92 -7.69 -2.89
N LEU A 61 -27.12 -8.08 -3.35
CA LEU A 61 -28.15 -8.62 -2.47
C LEU A 61 -27.78 -9.98 -1.89
N ALA A 62 -27.12 -10.85 -2.66
CA ALA A 62 -26.66 -12.15 -2.20
C ALA A 62 -25.62 -12.03 -1.08
N ARG A 63 -24.69 -11.07 -1.20
CA ARG A 63 -23.72 -10.77 -0.14
C ARG A 63 -24.41 -10.28 1.15
N GLN A 64 -25.37 -9.37 1.03
CA GLN A 64 -26.16 -8.87 2.17
C GLN A 64 -27.01 -9.97 2.85
N LEU A 65 -27.48 -10.94 2.08
CA LEU A 65 -28.21 -12.11 2.56
C LEU A 65 -27.31 -13.21 3.14
N HIS A 66 -25.98 -13.05 3.06
CA HIS A 66 -25.00 -14.11 3.30
C HIS A 66 -25.27 -15.39 2.50
N ASP A 67 -25.84 -15.24 1.29
CA ASP A 67 -26.19 -16.34 0.38
C ASP A 67 -25.08 -16.54 -0.66
N ALA A 68 -23.98 -17.17 -0.22
CA ALA A 68 -22.81 -17.40 -1.07
C ALA A 68 -23.10 -18.24 -2.34
N PRO A 69 -23.97 -19.28 -2.32
CA PRO A 69 -24.35 -19.98 -3.55
C PRO A 69 -25.08 -19.10 -4.57
N LEU A 70 -25.96 -18.18 -4.12
CA LEU A 70 -26.61 -17.23 -5.02
C LEU A 70 -25.59 -16.26 -5.63
N PHE A 71 -24.64 -15.76 -4.82
CA PHE A 71 -23.55 -14.91 -5.30
C PHE A 71 -22.70 -15.62 -6.36
N GLU A 72 -22.27 -16.86 -6.09
CA GLU A 72 -21.48 -17.67 -7.03
C GLU A 72 -22.19 -17.81 -8.38
N ARG A 73 -23.49 -18.14 -8.35
CA ARG A 73 -24.30 -18.28 -9.58
C ARG A 73 -24.39 -16.98 -10.35
N ALA A 74 -24.59 -15.85 -9.67
CA ALA A 74 -24.66 -14.52 -10.30
C ALA A 74 -23.32 -14.14 -10.93
N ALA A 75 -22.23 -14.27 -10.19
CA ALA A 75 -20.88 -13.96 -10.66
C ALA A 75 -20.49 -14.77 -11.90
N LEU A 76 -20.81 -16.07 -11.94
CA LEU A 76 -20.57 -16.93 -13.11
C LEU A 76 -21.45 -16.60 -14.31
N ALA A 77 -22.67 -16.10 -14.08
CA ALA A 77 -23.54 -15.63 -15.15
C ALA A 77 -23.06 -14.29 -15.73
N THR A 78 -22.48 -13.42 -14.90
CA THR A 78 -21.90 -12.13 -15.31
C THR A 78 -20.61 -12.31 -16.09
N TRP A 79 -19.72 -13.19 -15.58
CA TRP A 79 -18.38 -13.42 -16.10
C TRP A 79 -18.13 -14.93 -16.29
N PRO A 80 -18.50 -15.48 -17.47
CA PRO A 80 -18.28 -16.90 -17.76
C PRO A 80 -16.79 -17.28 -17.82
N ASP A 81 -15.95 -16.34 -18.24
CA ASP A 81 -14.50 -16.48 -18.22
C ASP A 81 -14.01 -16.22 -16.79
N LEU A 82 -13.68 -17.30 -16.07
CA LEU A 82 -13.20 -17.32 -14.68
C LEU A 82 -11.93 -16.48 -14.48
N SER A 83 -12.09 -15.17 -14.32
CA SER A 83 -11.00 -14.26 -14.01
C SER A 83 -10.51 -14.47 -12.56
N SER A 84 -9.22 -14.20 -12.30
CA SER A 84 -8.67 -14.26 -10.93
C SER A 84 -9.49 -13.42 -9.95
N LYS A 85 -9.92 -12.23 -10.37
CA LYS A 85 -10.75 -11.32 -9.57
C LYS A 85 -12.08 -11.97 -9.19
N THR A 86 -12.80 -12.54 -10.16
CA THR A 86 -14.10 -13.21 -9.92
C THR A 86 -13.94 -14.37 -8.93
N CYS A 87 -12.89 -15.18 -9.06
CA CYS A 87 -12.63 -16.27 -8.11
C CYS A 87 -12.35 -15.77 -6.69
N LEU A 88 -11.60 -14.67 -6.52
CA LEU A 88 -11.33 -14.08 -5.21
C LEU A 88 -12.58 -13.42 -4.60
N ASP A 89 -13.40 -12.77 -5.41
CA ASP A 89 -14.65 -12.16 -4.94
C ASP A 89 -15.64 -13.24 -4.47
N ILE A 90 -15.76 -14.37 -5.18
CA ILE A 90 -16.56 -15.52 -4.73
C ILE A 90 -15.99 -16.12 -3.45
N ALA A 91 -14.66 -16.30 -3.37
CA ALA A 91 -14.01 -16.83 -2.16
C ALA A 91 -14.26 -15.94 -0.93
N GLU A 92 -14.21 -14.62 -1.10
CA GLU A 92 -14.52 -13.64 -0.06
C GLU A 92 -15.96 -13.80 0.46
N VAL A 93 -16.95 -13.97 -0.42
CA VAL A 93 -18.35 -14.17 0.01
C VAL A 93 -18.55 -15.49 0.75
N TYR A 94 -17.93 -16.58 0.29
CA TYR A 94 -17.98 -17.84 1.05
C TYR A 94 -17.33 -17.72 2.43
N LEU A 95 -16.25 -16.93 2.54
CA LEU A 95 -15.60 -16.67 3.82
C LEU A 95 -16.49 -15.84 4.76
N GLU A 96 -17.16 -14.81 4.25
CA GLU A 96 -18.16 -14.01 4.97
C GLU A 96 -19.32 -14.89 5.48
N ALA A 97 -19.78 -15.83 4.65
CA ALA A 97 -20.82 -16.82 4.98
C ALA A 97 -20.36 -17.94 5.94
N GLN A 98 -19.13 -17.87 6.48
CA GLN A 98 -18.54 -18.87 7.38
C GLN A 98 -18.34 -20.26 6.75
N GLU A 99 -18.12 -20.34 5.43
CA GLU A 99 -17.80 -21.57 4.69
C GLU A 99 -16.34 -21.55 4.17
N PRO A 100 -15.33 -21.63 5.05
CA PRO A 100 -13.93 -21.43 4.67
C PRO A 100 -13.38 -22.54 3.76
N GLU A 101 -13.89 -23.77 3.81
CA GLU A 101 -13.44 -24.83 2.88
C GLU A 101 -13.82 -24.52 1.43
N LYS A 102 -15.04 -24.03 1.20
CA LYS A 102 -15.49 -23.62 -0.15
C LYS A 102 -14.74 -22.38 -0.64
N ALA A 103 -14.49 -21.42 0.25
CA ALA A 103 -13.64 -20.28 -0.06
C ALA A 103 -12.25 -20.72 -0.53
N LEU A 104 -11.64 -21.69 0.18
CA LEU A 104 -10.34 -22.24 -0.19
C LEU A 104 -10.35 -22.92 -1.57
N ASP A 105 -11.40 -23.65 -1.89
CA ASP A 105 -11.54 -24.31 -3.20
C ASP A 105 -11.63 -23.31 -4.35
N TRP A 106 -12.27 -22.16 -4.11
CA TRP A 106 -12.29 -21.05 -5.07
C TRP A 106 -10.92 -20.39 -5.25
N ILE A 107 -10.15 -20.19 -4.18
CA ILE A 107 -8.79 -19.65 -4.27
C ILE A 107 -7.85 -20.59 -5.04
N LYS A 108 -8.02 -21.92 -4.91
CA LYS A 108 -7.20 -22.92 -5.63
C LYS A 108 -7.43 -22.91 -7.14
N LYS A 109 -8.58 -22.42 -7.62
CA LYS A 109 -8.88 -22.31 -9.06
C LYS A 109 -8.08 -21.20 -9.74
N VAL A 110 -7.54 -20.25 -8.97
CA VAL A 110 -6.69 -19.17 -9.49
C VAL A 110 -5.30 -19.74 -9.82
N PRO A 111 -4.84 -19.67 -11.08
CA PRO A 111 -3.52 -20.18 -11.46
C PRO A 111 -2.41 -19.52 -10.64
N PRO A 112 -1.41 -20.28 -10.14
CA PRO A 112 -0.32 -19.72 -9.34
C PRO A 112 0.43 -18.58 -10.06
N GLU A 113 0.60 -18.67 -11.37
CA GLU A 113 1.31 -17.68 -12.20
C GLU A 113 0.61 -16.32 -12.25
N MET A 114 -0.72 -16.27 -12.09
CA MET A 114 -1.50 -15.03 -12.03
C MET A 114 -1.66 -14.51 -10.60
N ALA A 115 -1.11 -15.21 -9.61
CA ALA A 115 -1.49 -15.09 -8.21
C ALA A 115 -0.29 -14.90 -7.26
N LEU A 116 0.89 -14.66 -7.83
CA LEU A 116 2.15 -14.54 -7.10
C LEU A 116 2.31 -13.19 -6.36
N GLU A 117 1.42 -12.22 -6.60
CA GLU A 117 1.55 -10.86 -6.06
C GLU A 117 0.21 -10.25 -5.62
N ASP A 118 -0.84 -11.07 -5.47
CA ASP A 118 -2.15 -10.55 -5.07
C ASP A 118 -2.27 -10.50 -3.55
N TYR A 119 -2.01 -9.32 -2.98
CA TYR A 119 -2.22 -9.04 -1.56
C TYR A 119 -3.63 -9.45 -1.07
N LYS A 120 -4.66 -9.32 -1.92
CA LYS A 120 -6.04 -9.72 -1.58
C LYS A 120 -6.12 -11.23 -1.37
N ARG A 121 -5.49 -12.02 -2.25
CA ARG A 121 -5.47 -13.49 -2.12
C ARG A 121 -4.82 -13.93 -0.81
N ASP A 122 -3.67 -13.34 -0.48
CA ASP A 122 -2.93 -13.73 0.72
C ASP A 122 -3.68 -13.36 2.00
N LYS A 123 -4.38 -12.21 2.02
CA LYS A 123 -5.29 -11.86 3.12
C LYS A 123 -6.44 -12.87 3.27
N LEU A 124 -7.09 -13.26 2.17
CA LEU A 124 -8.14 -14.29 2.22
C LEU A 124 -7.60 -15.64 2.71
N LEU A 125 -6.42 -16.07 2.25
CA LEU A 125 -5.79 -17.31 2.71
C LEU A 125 -5.46 -17.26 4.21
N LEU A 126 -4.98 -16.12 4.71
CA LEU A 126 -4.70 -15.90 6.13
C LEU A 126 -5.97 -16.14 6.96
N ASP A 127 -7.09 -15.54 6.57
CA ASP A 127 -8.35 -15.68 7.30
C ASP A 127 -8.97 -17.07 7.19
N ILE A 128 -8.85 -17.73 6.02
CA ILE A 128 -9.29 -19.12 5.82
C ILE A 128 -8.49 -20.06 6.72
N TYR A 129 -7.16 -19.95 6.76
CA TYR A 129 -6.33 -20.84 7.57
C TYR A 129 -6.49 -20.57 9.07
N ARG A 130 -6.78 -19.32 9.45
CA ARG A 130 -7.18 -18.96 10.80
C ARG A 130 -8.49 -19.63 11.20
N LYS A 131 -9.52 -19.61 10.35
CA LYS A 131 -10.82 -20.26 10.63
C LYS A 131 -10.76 -21.79 10.60
N THR A 132 -9.93 -22.37 9.75
CA THR A 132 -9.76 -23.83 9.63
C THR A 132 -8.72 -24.40 10.61
N ASN A 133 -8.15 -23.58 11.50
CA ASN A 133 -7.12 -23.94 12.48
C ASN A 133 -5.87 -24.62 11.86
N ASN A 134 -5.54 -24.29 10.61
CA ASN A 134 -4.34 -24.82 9.95
C ASN A 134 -3.12 -23.93 10.23
N GLN A 135 -2.49 -24.15 11.38
CA GLN A 135 -1.38 -23.30 11.87
C GLN A 135 -0.16 -23.29 10.95
N GLU A 136 0.19 -24.44 10.35
CA GLU A 136 1.34 -24.55 9.43
C GLU A 136 1.14 -23.65 8.21
N LYS A 137 -0.02 -23.78 7.54
CA LYS A 137 -0.33 -22.96 6.35
C LYS A 137 -0.57 -21.50 6.71
N LEU A 138 -1.12 -21.23 7.89
CA LEU A 138 -1.29 -19.87 8.39
C LEU A 138 0.06 -19.16 8.54
N ALA A 139 1.05 -19.82 9.15
CA ALA A 139 2.40 -19.28 9.31
C ALA A 139 3.10 -19.06 7.96
N GLU A 140 2.97 -20.00 7.02
CA GLU A 140 3.53 -19.86 5.66
C GLU A 140 2.97 -18.62 4.94
N VAL A 141 1.67 -18.38 5.02
CA VAL A 141 1.02 -17.22 4.38
C VAL A 141 1.43 -15.92 5.05
N ALA A 142 1.42 -15.87 6.38
CA ALA A 142 1.86 -14.68 7.12
C ALA A 142 3.32 -14.33 6.80
N GLN A 143 4.20 -15.33 6.69
CA GLN A 143 5.59 -15.12 6.31
C GLN A 143 5.72 -14.58 4.88
N ARG A 144 4.90 -15.08 3.95
CA ARG A 144 4.88 -14.57 2.56
C ARG A 144 4.43 -13.11 2.50
N ILE A 145 3.35 -12.75 3.17
CA ILE A 145 2.86 -11.36 3.25
C ILE A 145 3.96 -10.46 3.81
N PHE A 146 4.57 -10.85 4.93
CA PHE A 146 5.63 -10.06 5.57
C PHE A 146 6.86 -9.89 4.66
N ARG A 147 7.27 -10.93 3.92
CA ARG A 147 8.41 -10.81 2.98
C ARG A 147 8.12 -9.84 1.83
N GLN A 148 6.90 -9.84 1.31
CA GLN A 148 6.46 -8.91 0.26
C GLN A 148 6.32 -7.47 0.79
N HIS A 149 5.80 -7.33 2.01
CA HIS A 149 5.54 -6.05 2.66
C HIS A 149 6.18 -6.01 4.05
N LYS A 150 7.48 -5.64 4.06
CA LYS A 150 8.30 -5.54 5.26
C LYS A 150 7.94 -4.28 6.05
N ASP A 151 6.92 -4.38 6.87
CA ASP A 151 6.50 -3.34 7.80
C ASP A 151 6.23 -3.95 9.19
N VAL A 152 6.09 -3.07 10.19
CA VAL A 152 5.86 -3.51 11.58
C VAL A 152 4.51 -4.21 11.70
N ASP A 153 3.47 -3.74 11.02
CA ASP A 153 2.13 -4.31 11.16
C ASP A 153 2.11 -5.78 10.71
N ASN A 154 2.75 -6.10 9.58
CA ASN A 154 2.88 -7.47 9.10
C ASN A 154 3.87 -8.29 9.94
N LEU A 155 4.88 -7.66 10.57
CA LEU A 155 5.75 -8.33 11.54
C LEU A 155 4.96 -8.76 12.78
N GLU A 156 4.18 -7.85 13.37
CA GLU A 156 3.34 -8.15 14.54
C GLU A 156 2.31 -9.24 14.21
N GLU A 157 1.68 -9.17 13.02
CA GLU A 157 0.76 -10.21 12.56
C GLU A 157 1.45 -11.58 12.47
N LEU A 158 2.65 -11.64 11.90
CA LEU A 158 3.45 -12.87 11.82
C LEU A 158 3.80 -13.40 13.22
N LEU A 159 4.28 -12.54 14.12
CA LEU A 159 4.68 -12.91 15.47
C LEU A 159 3.50 -13.39 16.32
N SER A 160 2.29 -12.84 16.09
CA SER A 160 1.07 -13.34 16.71
C SER A 160 0.77 -14.81 16.37
N ILE A 161 1.29 -15.30 15.25
CA ILE A 161 1.10 -16.67 14.74
C ILE A 161 2.27 -17.58 15.16
N ILE A 162 3.52 -17.13 14.95
CA ILE A 162 4.72 -17.97 15.16
C ILE A 162 5.31 -17.88 16.57
N GLY A 163 4.86 -16.91 17.37
CA GLY A 163 5.35 -16.64 18.72
C GLY A 163 6.27 -15.42 18.80
N GLU A 164 6.06 -14.60 19.84
CA GLU A 164 6.87 -13.41 20.15
C GLU A 164 8.34 -13.73 20.45
N ASP A 165 8.64 -14.95 20.88
CA ASP A 165 10.01 -15.43 21.10
C ASP A 165 10.84 -15.47 19.81
N GLN A 166 10.20 -15.47 18.63
CA GLN A 166 10.88 -15.46 17.34
C GLN A 166 11.24 -14.04 16.85
N ARG A 167 10.82 -12.98 17.55
CA ARG A 167 10.97 -11.57 17.12
C ARG A 167 12.39 -11.23 16.71
N GLU A 168 13.36 -11.47 17.61
CA GLU A 168 14.76 -11.12 17.36
C GLU A 168 15.33 -11.87 16.14
N LYS A 169 14.96 -13.15 16.00
CA LYS A 169 15.39 -13.98 14.87
C LYS A 169 14.81 -13.47 13.55
N VAL A 170 13.50 -13.19 13.50
CA VAL A 170 12.85 -12.68 12.29
C VAL A 170 13.43 -11.33 11.87
N ILE A 171 13.64 -10.42 12.82
CA ILE A 171 14.26 -9.11 12.54
C ILE A 171 15.69 -9.30 12.01
N ALA A 172 16.49 -10.17 12.62
CA ALA A 172 17.87 -10.41 12.20
C ALA A 172 17.95 -11.01 10.79
N GLU A 173 17.17 -12.05 10.50
CA GLU A 173 17.11 -12.69 9.18
C GLU A 173 16.64 -11.70 8.10
N THR A 174 15.59 -10.94 8.39
CA THR A 174 15.05 -9.94 7.46
C THR A 174 16.05 -8.81 7.21
N SER A 175 16.73 -8.35 8.25
CA SER A 175 17.76 -7.31 8.12
C SER A 175 18.92 -7.80 7.27
N GLN A 176 19.36 -9.05 7.42
CA GLN A 176 20.37 -9.64 6.57
C GLN A 176 19.92 -9.75 5.11
N GLU A 177 18.67 -10.16 4.87
CA GLU A 177 18.08 -10.23 3.54
C GLU A 177 18.03 -8.85 2.86
N ILE A 178 17.60 -7.82 3.59
CA ILE A 178 17.58 -6.43 3.10
C ILE A 178 18.97 -5.98 2.65
N MET A 179 19.99 -6.25 3.48
CA MET A 179 21.37 -5.86 3.17
C MET A 179 21.95 -6.65 1.99
N ALA A 180 21.49 -7.88 1.76
CA ALA A 180 21.99 -8.74 0.68
C ALA A 180 21.27 -8.50 -0.65
N ASN A 181 19.95 -8.31 -0.63
CA ASN A 181 19.09 -8.17 -1.81
C ASN A 181 18.13 -6.98 -1.65
N PRO A 182 18.62 -5.74 -1.83
CA PRO A 182 17.80 -4.54 -1.82
C PRO A 182 16.62 -4.66 -2.80
N SER A 183 15.38 -4.49 -2.32
CA SER A 183 14.19 -4.63 -3.17
C SER A 183 13.24 -3.44 -3.11
N SER A 184 13.12 -2.80 -1.94
CA SER A 184 12.20 -1.68 -1.71
C SER A 184 12.87 -0.61 -0.86
N PHE A 185 13.84 0.09 -1.44
CA PHE A 185 14.80 0.97 -0.75
C PHE A 185 14.23 1.78 0.44
N TYR A 186 13.17 2.57 0.24
CA TYR A 186 12.62 3.40 1.32
C TYR A 186 11.89 2.61 2.41
N TYR A 187 11.20 1.53 2.02
CA TYR A 187 10.48 0.66 2.97
C TYR A 187 11.46 -0.20 3.77
N ASP A 188 12.52 -0.68 3.13
CA ASP A 188 13.62 -1.41 3.77
C ASP A 188 14.28 -0.53 4.85
N ILE A 189 14.54 0.75 4.58
CA ILE A 189 15.04 1.70 5.59
C ILE A 189 14.03 1.89 6.72
N SER A 190 12.74 2.06 6.40
CA SER A 190 11.72 2.26 7.42
C SER A 190 11.68 1.05 8.35
N PHE A 191 11.62 -0.16 7.80
CA PHE A 191 11.61 -1.41 8.57
C PHE A 191 12.83 -1.51 9.51
N LEU A 192 14.03 -1.24 9.00
CA LEU A 192 15.25 -1.25 9.81
C LEU A 192 15.17 -0.23 10.96
N LEU A 193 14.68 0.99 10.70
CA LEU A 193 14.51 1.99 11.75
C LEU A 193 13.39 1.63 12.73
N ASP A 194 12.29 1.05 12.26
CA ASP A 194 11.14 0.65 13.06
C ASP A 194 11.48 -0.51 14.01
N THR A 195 12.42 -1.36 13.59
CA THR A 195 12.93 -2.52 14.36
C THR A 195 14.24 -2.21 15.11
N ASN A 196 14.56 -0.92 15.29
CA ASN A 196 15.73 -0.42 16.01
C ASN A 196 17.10 -0.88 15.46
N GLN A 197 17.15 -1.26 14.18
CA GLN A 197 18.38 -1.61 13.45
C GLN A 197 19.03 -0.36 12.83
N VAL A 198 19.23 0.68 13.66
CA VAL A 198 19.62 2.02 13.20
C VAL A 198 20.97 2.03 12.48
N ASP A 199 21.95 1.26 12.97
CA ASP A 199 23.28 1.18 12.33
C ASP A 199 23.20 0.55 10.94
N LEU A 200 22.37 -0.48 10.77
CA LEU A 200 22.12 -1.11 9.46
C LEU A 200 21.37 -0.15 8.54
N ALA A 201 20.36 0.56 9.04
CA ALA A 201 19.65 1.58 8.25
C ALA A 201 20.59 2.67 7.74
N GLN A 202 21.49 3.17 8.60
CA GLN A 202 22.50 4.15 8.19
C GLN A 202 23.42 3.56 7.11
N LYS A 203 23.97 2.37 7.34
CA LYS A 203 24.87 1.70 6.40
C LYS A 203 24.20 1.51 5.04
N TYR A 204 22.95 1.04 5.03
CA TYR A 204 22.17 0.79 3.83
C TYR A 204 21.97 2.06 2.99
N VAL A 205 21.70 3.21 3.63
CA VAL A 205 21.60 4.49 2.90
C VAL A 205 22.93 4.90 2.31
N LEU A 206 24.04 4.78 3.06
CA LEU A 206 25.36 5.17 2.61
C LEU A 206 25.87 4.30 1.45
N GLU A 207 25.58 3.00 1.46
CA GLU A 207 25.95 2.07 0.39
C GLU A 207 25.11 2.26 -0.89
N ASN A 208 23.95 2.94 -0.79
CA ASN A 208 23.00 3.10 -1.88
C ASN A 208 22.57 4.58 -2.05
N GLU A 209 23.47 5.53 -1.75
CA GLU A 209 23.16 6.98 -1.77
C GLU A 209 22.54 7.42 -3.12
N ASP A 210 23.01 6.85 -4.23
CA ASP A 210 22.54 7.15 -5.60
C ASP A 210 21.07 6.78 -5.86
N THR A 211 20.45 5.97 -4.99
CA THR A 211 19.03 5.59 -5.11
C THR A 211 18.08 6.62 -4.49
N LEU A 212 18.61 7.57 -3.71
CA LEU A 212 17.83 8.65 -3.12
C LEU A 212 17.24 9.54 -4.22
N ASN A 213 15.96 9.87 -4.06
CA ASN A 213 15.21 10.64 -5.04
C ASN A 213 14.34 11.67 -4.33
N GLY A 214 14.80 12.93 -4.33
CA GLY A 214 14.14 14.04 -3.64
C GLY A 214 12.69 14.30 -4.08
N ASP A 215 12.24 13.69 -5.19
CA ASP A 215 10.85 13.74 -5.61
C ASP A 215 9.90 12.90 -4.73
N GLN A 216 10.43 11.90 -4.01
CA GLN A 216 9.72 11.10 -2.99
C GLN A 216 9.61 11.87 -1.65
N TYR A 217 9.12 13.10 -1.72
CA TYR A 217 9.20 14.10 -0.65
C TYR A 217 8.68 13.59 0.71
N GLY A 218 7.50 12.96 0.74
CA GLY A 218 6.87 12.53 1.99
C GLY A 218 7.69 11.47 2.74
N LEU A 219 8.16 10.45 2.02
CA LEU A 219 8.98 9.39 2.58
C LEU A 219 10.34 9.92 3.04
N MET A 220 11.05 10.66 2.17
CA MET A 220 12.38 11.17 2.49
C MET A 220 12.39 12.16 3.65
N LEU A 221 11.41 13.06 3.74
CA LEU A 221 11.35 13.98 4.87
C LEU A 221 11.16 13.23 6.19
N THR A 222 10.31 12.19 6.18
CA THR A 222 10.08 11.34 7.35
C THR A 222 11.38 10.63 7.75
N LEU A 223 12.08 10.01 6.80
CA LEU A 223 13.37 9.34 7.05
C LEU A 223 14.45 10.31 7.56
N ALA A 224 14.59 11.50 6.98
CA ALA A 224 15.58 12.49 7.42
C ALA A 224 15.37 12.89 8.89
N GLN A 225 14.11 13.08 9.30
CA GLN A 225 13.74 13.41 10.67
C GLN A 225 13.96 12.24 11.63
N ARG A 226 13.68 11.00 11.19
CA ARG A 226 13.94 9.81 11.99
C ARG A 226 15.43 9.62 12.23
N PHE A 227 16.26 9.66 11.20
CA PHE A 227 17.71 9.58 11.35
C PHE A 227 18.27 10.68 12.25
N GLU A 228 17.73 11.90 12.18
CA GLU A 228 18.11 12.97 13.09
C GLU A 228 17.80 12.65 14.56
N LYS A 229 16.60 12.12 14.84
CA LYS A 229 16.22 11.69 16.21
C LYS A 229 17.15 10.59 16.73
N GLU A 230 17.60 9.71 15.85
CA GLU A 230 18.56 8.65 16.14
C GLU A 230 20.03 9.12 16.13
N ASN A 231 20.29 10.44 16.09
CA ASN A 231 21.63 11.05 16.05
C ASN A 231 22.50 10.60 14.86
N ARG A 232 21.88 10.15 13.76
CA ARG A 232 22.56 9.80 12.50
C ARG A 232 22.64 11.02 11.58
N PHE A 233 23.41 12.01 12.01
CA PHE A 233 23.43 13.34 11.41
C PHE A 233 23.98 13.36 9.97
N LEU A 234 24.94 12.49 9.64
CA LEU A 234 25.49 12.38 8.28
C LEU A 234 24.40 11.97 7.29
N VAL A 235 23.67 10.89 7.59
CA VAL A 235 22.59 10.38 6.72
C VAL A 235 21.44 11.37 6.63
N SER A 236 21.04 11.95 7.76
CA SER A 236 20.03 13.03 7.78
C SER A 236 20.45 14.19 6.86
N THR A 237 21.73 14.57 6.89
CA THR A 237 22.31 15.58 6.00
C THR A 237 22.19 15.19 4.52
N ILE A 238 22.56 13.97 4.14
CA ILE A 238 22.46 13.50 2.76
C ILE A 238 21.02 13.59 2.25
N ILE A 239 20.05 13.09 3.03
CA ILE A 239 18.63 13.09 2.65
C ILE A 239 18.10 14.53 2.52
N TYR A 240 18.42 15.43 3.46
CA TYR A 240 18.02 16.84 3.35
C TYR A 240 18.66 17.56 2.15
N ARG A 241 19.89 17.20 1.77
CA ARG A 241 20.54 17.74 0.56
C ARG A 241 19.82 17.31 -0.70
N GLU A 242 19.44 16.04 -0.81
CA GLU A 242 18.70 15.54 -1.97
C GLU A 242 17.30 16.17 -2.07
N LEU A 243 16.61 16.33 -0.93
CA LEU A 243 15.35 17.09 -0.87
C LEU A 243 15.52 18.56 -1.32
N LEU A 244 16.62 19.21 -0.91
CA LEU A 244 16.94 20.58 -1.32
C LEU A 244 17.23 20.66 -2.83
N GLU A 245 18.07 19.77 -3.34
CA GLU A 245 18.44 19.68 -4.75
C GLU A 245 17.21 19.44 -5.64
N SER A 246 16.28 18.55 -5.26
CA SER A 246 15.00 18.37 -5.98
C SER A 246 14.19 19.68 -6.04
N ILE A 247 14.03 20.39 -4.92
CA ILE A 247 13.31 21.67 -4.88
C ILE A 247 13.96 22.71 -5.80
N LEU A 248 15.29 22.81 -5.78
CA LEU A 248 16.02 23.77 -6.61
C LEU A 248 15.97 23.38 -8.08
N ARG A 249 16.14 22.10 -8.42
CA ARG A 249 16.03 21.58 -9.79
C ARG A 249 14.68 21.89 -10.45
N ARG A 250 13.58 21.74 -9.71
CA ARG A 250 12.21 22.06 -10.20
C ARG A 250 11.98 23.55 -10.47
N ALA A 251 12.80 24.43 -9.89
CA ALA A 251 12.76 25.89 -10.09
C ALA A 251 11.40 26.57 -9.83
N GLN A 252 10.56 26.02 -8.94
CA GLN A 252 9.26 26.60 -8.59
C GLN A 252 9.35 27.44 -7.31
N SER A 253 9.22 28.77 -7.45
CA SER A 253 9.42 29.75 -6.36
C SER A 253 8.51 29.54 -5.14
N LYS A 254 7.31 28.96 -5.34
CA LYS A 254 6.36 28.60 -4.26
C LYS A 254 6.94 27.60 -3.25
N TYR A 255 7.87 26.74 -3.69
CA TYR A 255 8.48 25.71 -2.84
C TYR A 255 9.80 26.14 -2.20
N TYR A 256 10.37 27.29 -2.58
CA TYR A 256 11.66 27.75 -2.04
C TYR A 256 11.68 27.94 -0.53
N LYS A 257 10.54 28.22 0.11
CA LYS A 257 10.46 28.28 1.58
C LYS A 257 10.90 26.97 2.24
N TYR A 258 10.60 25.83 1.63
CA TYR A 258 11.01 24.52 2.15
C TYR A 258 12.50 24.28 1.92
N GLY A 259 13.02 24.64 0.73
CA GLY A 259 14.45 24.55 0.45
C GLY A 259 15.29 25.42 1.39
N VAL A 260 14.86 26.66 1.67
CA VAL A 260 15.54 27.54 2.63
C VAL A 260 15.57 26.91 4.03
N ARG A 261 14.43 26.38 4.48
CA ARG A 261 14.35 25.64 5.76
C ARG A 261 15.33 24.46 5.79
N TYR A 262 15.50 23.73 4.69
CA TYR A 262 16.45 22.62 4.61
C TYR A 262 17.91 23.09 4.60
N LEU A 263 18.24 24.16 3.87
CA LEU A 263 19.61 24.71 3.89
C LEU A 263 20.01 25.18 5.31
N LYS A 264 19.11 25.88 6.00
CA LYS A 264 19.31 26.26 7.41
C LYS A 264 19.37 25.07 8.36
N LYS A 265 18.60 24.01 8.08
CA LYS A 265 18.68 22.76 8.84
C LYS A 265 20.05 22.12 8.68
N LEU A 266 20.57 22.06 7.45
CA LEU A 266 21.90 21.53 7.14
C LEU A 266 23.02 22.30 7.86
N GLU A 267 22.92 23.63 7.96
CA GLU A 267 23.85 24.43 8.76
C GLU A 267 23.88 24.02 10.23
N LYS A 268 22.71 23.73 10.82
CA LYS A 268 22.59 23.29 12.22
C LYS A 268 23.07 21.85 12.45
N LEU A 269 22.94 20.99 11.43
CA LEU A 269 23.39 19.61 11.49
C LEU A 269 24.90 19.48 11.29
N ALA A 270 25.51 20.36 10.49
CA ALA A 270 26.91 20.24 10.11
C ALA A 270 27.91 20.12 11.29
N PRO A 271 27.80 20.89 12.39
CA PRO A 271 28.70 20.75 13.54
C PRO A 271 28.54 19.43 14.31
N GLN A 272 27.43 18.72 14.10
CA GLN A 272 27.13 17.45 14.77
C GLN A 272 27.63 16.24 13.95
N VAL A 273 28.06 16.44 12.71
CA VAL A 273 28.68 15.42 11.87
C VAL A 273 30.17 15.36 12.20
N SER A 274 30.58 14.34 12.95
CA SER A 274 31.98 14.13 13.36
C SER A 274 32.86 13.55 12.26
N ASP A 275 32.28 12.73 11.38
CA ASP A 275 32.95 12.10 10.24
C ASP A 275 32.04 12.21 9.01
N TRP A 276 32.60 12.71 7.92
CA TRP A 276 31.88 12.93 6.67
C TRP A 276 31.95 11.74 5.71
N GLN A 277 32.80 10.74 5.95
CA GLN A 277 32.85 9.48 5.17
C GLN A 277 32.88 9.68 3.64
N GLY A 278 33.60 10.70 3.16
CA GLY A 278 33.68 11.02 1.74
C GLY A 278 32.56 11.92 1.20
N VAL A 279 31.49 12.13 1.96
CA VAL A 279 30.45 13.12 1.65
C VAL A 279 31.04 14.52 1.76
N LEU A 280 30.69 15.40 0.82
CA LEU A 280 31.22 16.76 0.79
C LEU A 280 30.88 17.52 2.09
N PRO A 281 31.85 18.06 2.85
CA PRO A 281 31.56 18.84 4.05
C PRO A 281 30.65 20.04 3.77
N HIS A 282 29.85 20.45 4.77
CA HIS A 282 28.80 21.44 4.57
C HIS A 282 29.26 22.76 3.95
N GLU A 283 30.41 23.30 4.35
CA GLU A 283 30.94 24.57 3.81
C GLU A 283 31.21 24.49 2.30
N LEU A 284 31.75 23.36 1.84
CA LEU A 284 32.02 23.13 0.42
C LEU A 284 30.73 22.85 -0.35
N TYR A 285 29.80 22.10 0.25
CA TYR A 285 28.46 21.89 -0.31
C TYR A 285 27.69 23.21 -0.47
N PHE A 286 27.73 24.09 0.54
CA PHE A 286 27.09 25.39 0.50
C PHE A 286 27.63 26.24 -0.65
N LYS A 287 28.96 26.30 -0.82
CA LYS A 287 29.59 27.01 -1.96
C LYS A 287 29.12 26.44 -3.30
N LYS A 288 29.09 25.11 -3.44
CA LYS A 288 28.60 24.44 -4.66
C LYS A 288 27.14 24.79 -4.97
N ILE A 289 26.24 24.77 -3.97
CA ILE A 289 24.83 25.17 -4.15
C ILE A 289 24.74 26.65 -4.52
N ALA A 290 25.49 27.52 -3.84
CA ALA A 290 25.53 28.95 -4.11
C ALA A 290 25.91 29.25 -5.57
N GLU A 291 26.94 28.58 -6.08
CA GLU A 291 27.40 28.72 -7.47
C GLU A 291 26.40 28.14 -8.47
N THR A 292 25.99 26.88 -8.27
CA THR A 292 25.10 26.13 -9.19
C THR A 292 23.72 26.77 -9.31
N HIS A 293 23.26 27.43 -8.24
CA HIS A 293 21.93 28.01 -8.15
C HIS A 293 21.91 29.52 -7.97
N ALA A 294 23.02 30.21 -8.28
CA ALA A 294 23.17 31.67 -8.15
C ALA A 294 22.02 32.47 -8.80
N ARG A 295 21.48 32.00 -9.93
CA ARG A 295 20.41 32.69 -10.68
C ARG A 295 19.04 32.66 -9.97
N LYS A 296 18.85 31.82 -8.96
CA LYS A 296 17.58 31.71 -8.22
C LYS A 296 17.46 32.80 -7.16
N LYS A 297 17.46 34.07 -7.57
CA LYS A 297 17.46 35.24 -6.67
C LYS A 297 16.43 35.15 -5.55
N SER A 298 15.18 34.81 -5.89
CA SER A 298 14.10 34.67 -4.89
C SER A 298 14.31 33.57 -3.84
N PHE A 299 15.16 32.57 -4.09
CA PHE A 299 15.57 31.60 -3.07
C PHE A 299 16.57 32.25 -2.09
N TRP A 300 17.61 32.88 -2.63
CA TRP A 300 18.66 33.55 -1.85
C TRP A 300 18.12 34.73 -1.02
N ASP A 301 17.26 35.56 -1.61
CA ASP A 301 16.58 36.65 -0.90
C ASP A 301 15.79 36.14 0.32
N LYS A 302 15.15 34.96 0.19
CA LYS A 302 14.41 34.34 1.31
C LYS A 302 15.37 33.79 2.36
N TYR A 303 16.45 33.13 1.93
CA TYR A 303 17.47 32.58 2.81
C TYR A 303 18.14 33.65 3.67
N GLU A 304 18.46 34.81 3.10
CA GLU A 304 19.05 35.95 3.82
C GLU A 304 18.06 36.55 4.84
N ARG A 305 16.79 36.73 4.47
CA ARG A 305 15.76 37.29 5.35
C ARG A 305 15.44 36.39 6.55
N GLU A 306 15.51 35.08 6.38
CA GLU A 306 15.21 34.11 7.45
C GLU A 306 16.35 33.99 8.48
N GLY A 307 17.58 34.39 8.11
CA GLY A 307 18.72 34.45 9.02
C GLY A 307 18.82 35.74 9.87
N GLN A 308 17.92 36.71 9.66
CA GLN A 308 17.89 38.00 10.37
C GLN A 308 16.84 38.06 11.50
N LYS A 309 16.19 36.94 11.81
CA LYS A 309 15.22 36.78 12.91
C LYS A 309 15.78 35.86 13.97
#